data_AF-A0A1P8WJR5-F1
#
_entry.id   AF-A0A1P8WJR5-F1
#
_cell.length_a   1.000
_cell.length_b   1.000
_cell.length_c   1.000
_cell.angle_alpha   90.00
_cell.angle_beta   90.00
_cell.angle_gamma   90.00
#
_symmetry.space_group_name_H-M   'P 1'
#
loop_
_entity.id
_entity.type
_entity.pdbx_description
1 polymer ?
#
loop_
_entity_poly.entity_id
_entity_poly.type
_entity_poly.pdbx_seq_one_letter_code
_entity_poly.pdbx_strand_id
1 'polypeptide(L)'
;MTTRNAWMPRIAQTLSLLLLCFAADVACGQAVQQASSAAATSDAVAPPELGSLPTIAIPDKNEKPFSIPLKTSLGFTGGDTLSMTSVKAGTNVPIWYSGTLGNGGPDMLLTAGANFGADFLDSSTLLDVQDTLFTAGGSLTLMKRMNDRWRLVTSVNVSYKGDGDATANVVNVSGMGMAMWHKSEQVQWTFGVAATGQQNIPVIPMVGVTWKPNDDWEMSLGIPQTRIARRVDWFGPQSDTWLYTGVLGLGGGTYAVRRDSGLDDQLTIKGFPLAMGLEKRGDGTTWFCELGVVVAREIEYEVTGETEDIGEGLYARVGLKF
;
A
#
# COMPACT_ATOMS: atom_id res chain seq x y z
N MET A 1 10.51 49.67 27.85
CA MET A 1 9.27 48.92 28.16
C MET A 1 8.50 48.68 26.88
N THR A 2 8.48 47.43 26.37
CA THR A 2 7.32 46.73 25.75
C THR A 2 7.82 45.51 24.97
N THR A 3 7.79 44.35 25.62
CA THR A 3 7.82 43.03 24.99
C THR A 3 6.37 42.53 24.90
N ARG A 4 5.87 42.24 23.68
CA ARG A 4 4.57 41.60 23.47
C ARG A 4 4.73 40.38 22.55
N ASN A 5 4.70 39.21 23.20
CA ASN A 5 4.10 37.93 22.82
C ASN A 5 4.11 37.48 21.34
N ALA A 6 5.07 36.59 21.02
CA ALA A 6 5.14 35.81 19.78
C ALA A 6 4.70 34.33 19.95
N TRP A 7 3.78 34.03 20.88
CA TRP A 7 3.43 32.65 21.28
C TRP A 7 2.10 32.11 20.72
N MET A 8 1.34 32.88 19.94
CA MET A 8 -0.02 32.49 19.52
C MET A 8 -0.20 31.72 18.20
N PRO A 9 0.74 31.64 17.23
CA PRO A 9 0.44 30.91 15.98
C PRO A 9 0.66 29.38 16.07
N ARG A 10 1.35 28.87 17.11
CA ARG A 10 1.64 27.43 17.23
C ARG A 10 0.48 26.61 17.80
N ILE A 11 -0.39 27.20 18.63
CA ILE A 11 -1.53 26.51 19.24
C ILE A 11 -2.65 26.27 18.22
N ALA A 12 -2.83 27.17 17.25
CA ALA A 12 -3.82 27.00 16.19
C ALA A 12 -3.50 25.81 15.27
N GLN A 13 -2.22 25.59 14.92
CA GLN A 13 -1.80 24.45 14.10
C GLN A 13 -1.93 23.11 14.83
N THR A 14 -1.71 23.07 16.14
CA THR A 14 -1.88 21.82 16.92
C THR A 14 -3.36 21.46 17.09
N LEU A 15 -4.25 22.45 17.22
CA LEU A 15 -5.70 22.25 17.29
C LEU A 15 -6.30 21.81 15.94
N SER A 16 -5.77 22.28 14.81
CA SER A 16 -6.21 21.83 13.48
C SER A 16 -5.84 20.37 13.19
N LEU A 17 -4.67 19.90 13.64
CA LEU A 17 -4.23 18.50 13.52
C LEU A 17 -5.05 17.56 14.42
N LEU A 18 -5.39 17.99 15.64
CA LEU A 18 -6.27 17.25 16.55
C LEU A 18 -7.72 17.16 16.02
N LEU A 19 -8.23 18.21 15.38
CA LEU A 19 -9.55 18.18 14.73
C LEU A 19 -9.59 17.23 13.52
N LEU A 20 -8.50 17.12 12.75
CA LEU A 20 -8.39 16.18 11.62
C LEU A 20 -8.38 14.72 12.09
N CYS A 21 -7.70 14.40 13.20
CA CYS A 21 -7.76 13.06 13.79
C CYS A 21 -9.16 12.72 14.34
N PHE A 22 -9.83 13.68 14.99
CA PHE A 22 -11.18 13.46 15.51
C PHE A 22 -12.23 13.31 14.40
N ALA A 23 -12.07 14.04 13.29
CA ALA A 23 -12.93 13.91 12.12
C ALA A 23 -12.75 12.54 11.43
N ALA A 24 -11.53 11.99 11.42
CA ALA A 24 -11.27 10.65 10.91
C ALA A 24 -11.93 9.55 11.76
N ASP A 25 -11.92 9.67 13.09
CA ASP A 25 -12.61 8.73 13.98
C ASP A 25 -14.15 8.75 13.79
N VAL A 26 -14.75 9.94 13.63
CA VAL A 26 -16.21 10.08 13.45
C VAL A 26 -16.65 9.57 12.07
N ALA A 27 -15.89 9.85 11.01
CA ALA A 27 -16.17 9.31 9.67
C ALA A 27 -16.02 7.78 9.63
N CYS A 28 -15.06 7.21 10.39
CA CYS A 28 -14.85 5.77 10.51
C CYS A 28 -16.03 5.06 11.19
N GLY A 29 -16.65 5.68 12.21
CA GLY A 29 -17.83 5.12 12.88
C GLY A 29 -19.07 5.02 11.98
N GLN A 30 -19.28 6.01 11.10
CA GLN A 30 -20.46 6.07 10.22
C GLN A 30 -20.37 5.10 9.04
N ALA A 31 -19.17 4.91 8.46
CA ALA A 31 -18.96 3.97 7.36
C ALA A 31 -19.22 2.50 7.78
N VAL A 32 -18.87 2.13 9.01
CA VAL A 32 -19.08 0.78 9.56
C VAL A 32 -20.58 0.49 9.78
N GLN A 33 -21.36 1.47 10.24
CA GLN A 33 -22.81 1.31 10.40
C GLN A 33 -23.54 1.14 9.06
N GLN A 34 -23.12 1.89 8.02
CA GLN A 34 -23.78 1.87 6.71
C GLN A 34 -23.52 0.56 5.94
N ALA A 35 -22.33 -0.05 6.11
CA ALA A 35 -22.01 -1.36 5.56
C ALA A 35 -22.82 -2.50 6.25
N SER A 36 -23.11 -2.38 7.54
CA SER A 36 -23.90 -3.38 8.28
C SER A 36 -25.38 -3.39 7.90
N SER A 37 -25.96 -2.25 7.51
CA SER A 37 -27.35 -2.15 7.09
C SER A 37 -27.61 -2.65 5.66
N ALA A 38 -26.60 -2.62 4.78
CA ALA A 38 -26.74 -3.08 3.39
C ALA A 38 -26.81 -4.61 3.25
N ALA A 39 -26.35 -5.36 4.26
CA ALA A 39 -26.37 -6.82 4.27
C ALA A 39 -27.71 -7.43 4.74
N ALA A 40 -28.66 -6.62 5.22
CA ALA A 40 -29.88 -7.10 5.89
C ALA A 40 -31.14 -7.16 5.01
N THR A 41 -31.07 -6.79 3.73
CA THR A 41 -32.24 -6.75 2.84
C THR A 41 -31.98 -7.46 1.51
N SER A 42 -32.16 -8.79 1.50
CA SER A 42 -32.49 -9.50 0.27
C SER A 42 -33.52 -10.58 0.58
N ASP A 43 -34.77 -10.32 0.21
CA ASP A 43 -35.87 -11.28 0.29
C ASP A 43 -35.62 -12.46 -0.67
N ALA A 44 -35.71 -13.68 -0.13
CA ALA A 44 -35.43 -14.90 -0.85
C ALA A 44 -36.60 -15.33 -1.75
N VAL A 45 -36.34 -15.42 -3.05
CA VAL A 45 -37.15 -16.20 -4.01
C VAL A 45 -36.47 -17.55 -4.20
N ALA A 46 -37.20 -18.64 -3.98
CA ALA A 46 -36.66 -20.00 -4.08
C ALA A 46 -36.34 -20.39 -5.54
N PRO A 47 -35.11 -20.88 -5.85
CA PRO A 47 -34.77 -21.37 -7.18
C PRO A 47 -35.17 -22.85 -7.38
N PRO A 48 -35.41 -23.29 -8.62
CA PRO A 48 -35.78 -24.67 -8.95
C PRO A 48 -34.57 -25.62 -8.86
N GLU A 49 -34.85 -26.87 -8.51
CA GLU A 49 -33.86 -27.93 -8.30
C GLU A 49 -33.04 -28.23 -9.57
N LEU A 50 -31.74 -27.93 -9.52
CA LEU A 50 -30.73 -28.44 -10.46
C LEU A 50 -29.87 -29.51 -9.76
N GLY A 51 -29.60 -30.59 -10.48
CA GLY A 51 -28.85 -31.76 -10.03
C GLY A 51 -27.47 -31.45 -9.45
N SER A 52 -27.04 -32.34 -8.55
CA SER A 52 -25.87 -32.23 -7.67
C SER A 52 -24.58 -31.85 -8.39
N LEU A 53 -24.19 -30.58 -8.26
CA LEU A 53 -22.81 -30.13 -8.42
C LEU A 53 -21.95 -30.70 -7.28
N PRO A 54 -20.62 -30.86 -7.46
CA PRO A 54 -19.74 -31.27 -6.39
C PRO A 54 -19.85 -30.31 -5.21
N THR A 55 -20.25 -30.85 -4.05
CA THR A 55 -20.34 -30.11 -2.79
C THR A 55 -18.96 -29.55 -2.45
N ILE A 56 -18.79 -28.24 -2.63
CA ILE A 56 -17.70 -27.50 -1.98
C ILE A 56 -17.92 -27.66 -0.48
N ALA A 57 -16.97 -28.29 0.21
CA ALA A 57 -17.04 -28.46 1.66
C ALA A 57 -17.18 -27.08 2.31
N ILE A 58 -18.31 -26.84 2.97
CA ILE A 58 -18.51 -25.65 3.80
C ILE A 58 -17.66 -25.87 5.05
N PRO A 59 -16.69 -25.00 5.37
CA PRO A 59 -15.86 -25.14 6.57
C PRO A 59 -16.72 -25.13 7.84
N ASP A 60 -16.26 -25.88 8.84
CA ASP A 60 -16.95 -26.12 10.10
C ASP A 60 -17.26 -24.79 10.84
N LYS A 61 -18.41 -24.72 11.52
CA LYS A 61 -18.95 -23.52 12.20
C LYS A 61 -18.07 -23.00 13.33
N ASN A 62 -17.02 -23.73 13.71
CA ASN A 62 -16.07 -23.39 14.77
C ASN A 62 -14.75 -22.78 14.26
N GLU A 63 -14.57 -22.64 12.93
CA GLU A 63 -13.44 -21.90 12.40
C GLU A 63 -13.69 -20.39 12.56
N LYS A 64 -12.67 -19.67 13.07
CA LYS A 64 -12.72 -18.21 13.22
C LYS A 64 -13.25 -17.60 11.92
N PRO A 65 -14.12 -16.57 11.98
CA PRO A 65 -14.63 -15.94 10.76
C PRO A 65 -13.45 -15.59 9.87
N PHE A 66 -13.45 -16.18 8.67
CA PHE A 66 -12.48 -15.87 7.64
C PHE A 66 -12.62 -14.38 7.33
N SER A 67 -11.74 -13.56 7.90
CA SER A 67 -11.72 -12.13 7.60
C SER A 67 -11.11 -11.97 6.21
N ILE A 68 -11.80 -11.22 5.36
CA ILE A 68 -11.26 -10.80 4.07
C ILE A 68 -10.49 -9.51 4.34
N PRO A 69 -9.14 -9.54 4.35
CA PRO A 69 -8.40 -8.33 4.66
C PRO A 69 -8.55 -7.32 3.53
N LEU A 70 -9.19 -6.20 3.85
CA LEU A 70 -9.32 -5.04 2.98
C LEU A 70 -8.26 -4.02 3.38
N LYS A 71 -7.48 -3.54 2.42
CA LYS A 71 -6.54 -2.43 2.57
C LYS A 71 -7.07 -1.22 1.81
N THR A 72 -7.23 -0.10 2.51
CA THR A 72 -7.53 1.19 1.90
C THR A 72 -6.45 2.19 2.31
N SER A 73 -6.02 3.02 1.37
CA SER A 73 -5.09 4.11 1.68
C SER A 73 -5.34 5.32 0.79
N LEU A 74 -5.29 6.49 1.41
CA LEU A 74 -5.29 7.79 0.76
C LEU A 74 -3.88 8.37 0.89
N GLY A 75 -3.28 8.79 -0.22
CA GLY A 75 -1.98 9.43 -0.29
C GLY A 75 -2.07 10.79 -0.95
N PHE A 76 -1.19 11.69 -0.58
CA PHE A 76 -1.01 13.00 -1.17
C PHE A 76 0.49 13.26 -1.31
N THR A 77 0.90 13.79 -2.45
CA THR A 77 2.25 14.26 -2.72
C THR A 77 2.16 15.59 -3.46
N GLY A 78 2.52 16.70 -2.83
CA GLY A 78 2.41 18.04 -3.40
C GLY A 78 3.75 18.74 -3.52
N GLY A 79 4.04 19.36 -4.66
CA GLY A 79 5.19 20.25 -4.87
C GLY A 79 4.81 21.44 -5.75
N ASP A 80 5.77 22.30 -6.04
CA ASP A 80 5.53 23.58 -6.73
C ASP A 80 5.03 23.41 -8.17
N THR A 81 5.45 22.35 -8.87
CA THR A 81 5.16 22.09 -10.29
C THR A 81 4.13 20.98 -10.53
N LEU A 82 4.04 20.01 -9.62
CA LEU A 82 3.09 18.91 -9.70
C LEU A 82 2.64 18.48 -8.31
N SER A 83 1.33 18.41 -8.13
CA SER A 83 0.70 17.71 -7.02
C SER A 83 -0.03 16.46 -7.49
N MET A 84 -0.09 15.47 -6.61
CA MET A 84 -0.71 14.17 -6.87
C MET A 84 -1.50 13.73 -5.64
N THR A 85 -2.77 13.40 -5.84
CA THR A 85 -3.63 12.79 -4.83
C THR A 85 -3.96 11.37 -5.25
N SER A 86 -3.65 10.40 -4.40
CA SER A 86 -3.81 8.97 -4.68
C SER A 86 -4.87 8.35 -3.78
N VAL A 87 -5.88 7.71 -4.35
CA VAL A 87 -6.83 6.87 -3.61
C VAL A 87 -6.58 5.42 -4.02
N LYS A 88 -6.30 4.53 -3.07
CA LYS A 88 -6.01 3.11 -3.34
C LYS A 88 -6.85 2.22 -2.44
N ALA A 89 -7.45 1.20 -3.03
CA ALA A 89 -8.21 0.17 -2.34
C ALA A 89 -7.79 -1.21 -2.87
N GLY A 90 -7.79 -2.22 -2.02
CA GLY A 90 -7.52 -3.58 -2.45
C GLY A 90 -7.87 -4.59 -1.40
N THR A 91 -8.10 -5.82 -1.86
CA THR A 91 -8.45 -6.97 -1.02
C THR A 91 -7.50 -8.11 -1.32
N ASN A 92 -7.23 -8.94 -0.33
CA ASN A 92 -6.43 -10.15 -0.49
C ASN A 92 -7.13 -11.32 0.19
N VAL A 93 -7.58 -12.29 -0.59
CA VAL A 93 -8.33 -13.46 -0.14
C VAL A 93 -7.41 -14.69 -0.18
N PRO A 94 -7.16 -15.36 0.96
CA PRO A 94 -6.56 -16.68 0.93
C PRO A 94 -7.46 -17.64 0.13
N ILE A 95 -6.93 -18.20 -0.95
CA ILE A 95 -7.68 -19.14 -1.80
C ILE A 95 -7.30 -20.59 -1.54
N TRP A 96 -6.12 -20.83 -0.94
CA TRP A 96 -5.69 -22.16 -0.56
C TRP A 96 -4.60 -22.09 0.52
N TYR A 97 -4.58 -23.07 1.42
CA TYR A 97 -3.48 -23.29 2.35
C TYR A 97 -3.26 -24.78 2.59
N SER A 98 -2.02 -25.20 2.83
CA SER A 98 -1.71 -26.55 3.35
C SER A 98 -1.52 -26.54 4.86
N GLY A 99 -1.54 -27.74 5.45
CA GLY A 99 -1.34 -27.98 6.87
C GLY A 99 -0.08 -27.37 7.48
N THR A 100 0.11 -27.59 8.77
CA THR A 100 1.10 -26.89 9.61
C THR A 100 2.41 -27.68 9.82
N LEU A 101 3.56 -27.15 9.39
CA LEU A 101 4.89 -27.54 9.85
C LEU A 101 5.12 -26.93 11.23
N GLY A 102 4.97 -27.76 12.27
CA GLY A 102 5.29 -27.40 13.65
C GLY A 102 4.43 -26.26 14.22
N ASN A 103 5.02 -25.50 15.15
CA ASN A 103 4.35 -24.45 15.94
C ASN A 103 3.92 -23.23 15.10
N GLY A 104 2.76 -23.29 14.43
CA GLY A 104 1.89 -22.11 14.36
C GLY A 104 1.62 -21.45 12.99
N GLY A 105 1.68 -22.14 11.86
CA GLY A 105 1.19 -21.57 10.59
C GLY A 105 1.19 -22.54 9.40
N PRO A 106 0.46 -22.22 8.31
CA PRO A 106 0.38 -23.07 7.12
C PRO A 106 1.71 -23.14 6.38
N ASP A 107 2.05 -24.32 5.86
CA ASP A 107 3.28 -24.54 5.08
C ASP A 107 3.29 -23.78 3.78
N MET A 108 2.11 -23.62 3.22
CA MET A 108 1.93 -22.91 1.98
C MET A 108 0.59 -22.20 2.06
N LEU A 109 0.59 -20.95 1.62
CA LEU A 109 -0.55 -20.05 1.60
C LEU A 109 -0.58 -19.40 0.22
N LEU A 110 -1.68 -19.61 -0.49
CA LEU A 110 -1.96 -18.99 -1.77
C LEU A 110 -3.05 -17.94 -1.56
N THR A 111 -2.79 -16.73 -2.02
CA THR A 111 -3.66 -15.57 -1.84
C THR A 111 -3.93 -14.95 -3.21
N ALA A 112 -5.20 -14.75 -3.53
CA ALA A 112 -5.63 -13.95 -4.66
C ALA A 112 -5.99 -12.55 -4.17
N GLY A 113 -5.61 -11.51 -4.90
CA GLY A 113 -5.94 -10.14 -4.54
C GLY A 113 -6.54 -9.39 -5.72
N ALA A 114 -7.32 -8.37 -5.41
CA ALA A 114 -7.82 -7.38 -6.36
C ALA A 114 -7.46 -5.99 -5.84
N ASN A 115 -7.03 -5.10 -6.73
CA ASN A 115 -6.62 -3.76 -6.38
C ASN A 115 -7.17 -2.73 -7.37
N PHE A 116 -7.54 -1.57 -6.85
CA PHE A 116 -7.95 -0.40 -7.59
C PHE A 116 -7.23 0.83 -7.04
N GLY A 117 -6.87 1.75 -7.94
CA GLY A 117 -6.25 3.01 -7.61
C GLY A 117 -6.69 4.09 -8.59
N ALA A 118 -6.84 5.30 -8.07
CA ALA A 118 -6.98 6.51 -8.86
C ALA A 118 -5.95 7.52 -8.36
N ASP A 119 -5.14 8.05 -9.27
CA ASP A 119 -4.15 9.08 -9.01
C ASP A 119 -4.59 10.33 -9.78
N PHE A 120 -4.95 11.38 -9.04
CA PHE A 120 -5.36 12.68 -9.55
C PHE A 120 -4.14 13.59 -9.58
N LEU A 121 -3.79 14.11 -10.75
CA LEU A 121 -2.65 14.97 -10.97
C LEU A 121 -3.13 16.41 -11.18
N ASP A 122 -2.47 17.35 -10.54
CA ASP A 122 -2.66 18.78 -10.77
C ASP A 122 -1.27 19.35 -11.08
N SER A 123 -1.09 19.70 -12.35
CA SER A 123 0.19 20.14 -12.90
C SER A 123 0.12 21.61 -13.29
N SER A 124 1.24 22.32 -13.18
CA SER A 124 1.32 23.67 -13.75
C SER A 124 1.14 23.60 -15.27
N THR A 125 0.50 24.61 -15.87
CA THR A 125 0.20 24.76 -17.33
C THR A 125 1.35 24.52 -18.33
N LEU A 126 2.57 24.23 -17.86
CA LEU A 126 3.75 23.92 -18.67
C LEU A 126 3.90 22.42 -18.97
N LEU A 127 3.25 21.54 -18.20
CA LEU A 127 3.34 20.08 -18.33
C LEU A 127 2.03 19.53 -18.92
N ASP A 128 2.08 18.95 -20.13
CA ASP A 128 0.94 18.26 -20.77
C ASP A 128 0.70 16.88 -20.11
N VAL A 129 0.20 16.93 -18.88
CA VAL A 129 -0.03 15.77 -18.01
C VAL A 129 -1.53 15.57 -17.83
N GLN A 130 -1.97 14.32 -17.97
CA GLN A 130 -3.37 13.95 -17.76
C GLN A 130 -3.78 14.11 -16.29
N ASP A 131 -4.98 14.65 -16.07
CA ASP A 131 -5.49 15.00 -14.75
C ASP A 131 -5.81 13.76 -13.90
N THR A 132 -6.08 12.61 -14.50
CA THR A 132 -6.49 11.39 -13.78
C THR A 132 -5.90 10.15 -14.40
N LEU A 133 -5.30 9.32 -13.55
CA LEU A 133 -4.72 8.03 -13.90
C LEU A 133 -5.35 6.92 -13.09
N PHE A 134 -5.75 5.84 -13.75
CA PHE A 134 -6.37 4.68 -13.13
C PHE A 134 -5.43 3.49 -13.08
N THR A 135 -5.53 2.73 -12.00
CA THR A 135 -4.92 1.41 -11.86
C THR A 135 -5.98 0.41 -11.43
N ALA A 136 -6.11 -0.71 -12.14
CA ALA A 136 -7.00 -1.80 -11.74
C ALA A 136 -6.30 -3.13 -12.00
N GLY A 137 -6.28 -4.05 -11.05
CA GLY A 137 -5.53 -5.29 -11.25
C GLY A 137 -5.88 -6.40 -10.29
N GLY A 138 -5.28 -7.55 -10.58
CA GLY A 138 -5.32 -8.74 -9.74
C GLY A 138 -3.91 -9.22 -9.40
N SER A 139 -3.77 -9.84 -8.24
CA SER A 139 -2.52 -10.45 -7.80
C SER A 139 -2.70 -11.88 -7.37
N LEU A 140 -1.69 -12.71 -7.60
CA LEU A 140 -1.57 -14.04 -7.00
C LEU A 140 -0.28 -14.08 -6.20
N THR A 141 -0.37 -14.35 -4.91
CA THR A 141 0.78 -14.45 -4.00
C THR A 141 0.84 -15.83 -3.39
N LEU A 142 1.98 -16.48 -3.54
CA LEU A 142 2.31 -17.76 -2.92
C LEU A 142 3.35 -17.51 -1.83
N MET A 143 3.00 -17.83 -0.59
CA MET A 143 3.95 -17.92 0.51
C MET A 143 4.17 -19.40 0.83
N LYS A 144 5.43 -19.84 0.87
CA LYS A 144 5.80 -21.21 1.21
C LYS A 144 6.88 -21.23 2.28
N ARG A 145 6.61 -21.85 3.41
CA ARG A 145 7.59 -22.18 4.44
C ARG A 145 8.31 -23.46 4.03
N MET A 146 9.60 -23.36 3.73
CA MET A 146 10.40 -24.54 3.36
C MET A 146 10.90 -25.30 4.58
N ASN A 147 11.17 -24.59 5.68
CA ASN A 147 11.54 -25.12 6.99
C ASN A 147 11.37 -24.01 8.04
N ASP A 148 11.84 -24.23 9.27
CA ASP A 148 11.75 -23.25 10.37
C ASP A 148 12.53 -21.96 10.12
N ARG A 149 13.50 -21.98 9.20
CA ARG A 149 14.38 -20.84 8.91
C ARG A 149 14.10 -20.17 7.58
N TRP A 150 13.57 -20.88 6.59
CA TRP A 150 13.38 -20.37 5.24
C TRP A 150 11.89 -20.21 4.90
N ARG A 151 11.53 -19.00 4.50
CA ARG A 151 10.24 -18.66 3.92
C ARG A 151 10.45 -18.10 2.51
N LEU A 152 9.75 -18.65 1.54
CA LEU A 152 9.70 -18.15 0.17
C LEU A 152 8.38 -17.40 -0.03
N VAL A 153 8.44 -16.26 -0.69
CA VAL A 153 7.26 -15.49 -1.13
C VAL A 153 7.44 -15.22 -2.61
N THR A 154 6.48 -15.63 -3.42
CA THR A 154 6.43 -15.27 -4.84
C THR A 154 5.09 -14.63 -5.14
N SER A 155 5.08 -13.59 -5.96
CA SER A 155 3.85 -12.91 -6.36
C SER A 155 3.88 -12.55 -7.83
N VAL A 156 2.74 -12.62 -8.49
CA VAL A 156 2.51 -12.11 -9.84
C VAL A 156 1.33 -11.16 -9.77
N ASN A 157 1.45 -10.01 -10.43
CA ASN A 157 0.39 -9.01 -10.53
C ASN A 157 0.16 -8.68 -12.01
N VAL A 158 -1.10 -8.66 -12.39
CA VAL A 158 -1.54 -8.21 -13.71
C VAL A 158 -2.46 -7.02 -13.47
N SER A 159 -2.13 -5.89 -14.06
CA SER A 159 -2.87 -4.65 -13.86
C SER A 159 -3.03 -3.87 -15.14
N TYR A 160 -4.18 -3.23 -15.28
CA TYR A 160 -4.40 -2.08 -16.14
C TYR A 160 -3.83 -0.83 -15.46
N LYS A 161 -3.07 -0.02 -16.20
CA LYS A 161 -2.54 1.29 -15.78
C LYS A 161 -2.64 2.29 -16.94
N GLY A 162 -3.53 3.26 -16.82
CA GLY A 162 -3.65 4.31 -17.81
C GLY A 162 -4.72 5.34 -17.49
N ASP A 163 -4.90 6.31 -18.39
CA ASP A 163 -5.86 7.41 -18.30
C ASP A 163 -7.31 7.04 -18.68
N GLY A 164 -7.49 5.93 -19.42
CA GLY A 164 -8.78 5.49 -19.95
C GLY A 164 -8.92 5.68 -21.47
N ASP A 165 -8.04 6.46 -22.09
CA ASP A 165 -8.07 6.83 -23.51
C ASP A 165 -6.93 6.21 -24.32
N ALA A 166 -5.80 5.92 -23.67
CA ALA A 166 -4.70 5.18 -24.24
C ALA A 166 -5.12 3.75 -24.58
N THR A 167 -4.68 3.25 -25.74
CA THR A 167 -4.98 1.89 -26.21
C THR A 167 -3.76 0.98 -26.20
N ALA A 168 -2.56 1.55 -26.33
CA ALA A 168 -1.29 0.84 -26.28
C ALA A 168 -0.70 0.83 -24.86
N ASN A 169 0.03 -0.24 -24.53
CA ASN A 169 0.81 -0.39 -23.30
C ASN A 169 0.06 -0.19 -21.97
N VAL A 170 -1.26 -0.36 -21.97
CA VAL A 170 -2.13 -0.22 -20.79
C VAL A 170 -2.05 -1.41 -19.81
N VAL A 171 -1.55 -2.56 -20.25
CA VAL A 171 -1.42 -3.77 -19.42
C VAL A 171 0.00 -3.87 -18.88
N ASN A 172 0.13 -3.90 -17.56
CA ASN A 172 1.37 -4.10 -16.83
C ASN A 172 1.34 -5.47 -16.13
N VAL A 173 2.35 -6.28 -16.41
CA VAL A 173 2.59 -7.56 -15.73
C VAL A 173 3.85 -7.40 -14.90
N SER A 174 3.72 -7.54 -13.58
CA SER A 174 4.82 -7.45 -12.64
C SER A 174 4.86 -8.69 -11.75
N GLY A 175 5.99 -8.92 -11.11
CA GLY A 175 6.15 -10.05 -10.22
C GLY A 175 7.33 -9.87 -9.27
N MET A 176 7.36 -10.69 -8.23
CA MET A 176 8.42 -10.65 -7.25
C MET A 176 8.66 -12.06 -6.71
N GLY A 177 9.93 -12.36 -6.45
CA GLY A 177 10.34 -13.54 -5.72
C GLY A 177 11.27 -13.14 -4.59
N MET A 178 10.97 -13.58 -3.37
CA MET A 178 11.76 -13.31 -2.17
C MET A 178 11.96 -14.58 -1.35
N ALA A 179 13.17 -14.76 -0.83
CA ALA A 179 13.52 -15.73 0.19
C ALA A 179 13.91 -14.98 1.47
N MET A 180 13.30 -15.39 2.58
CA MET A 180 13.55 -14.86 3.92
C MET A 180 14.23 -15.94 4.75
N TRP A 181 15.37 -15.62 5.32
CA TRP A 181 16.14 -16.50 6.20
C TRP A 181 16.14 -15.97 7.63
N HIS A 182 15.43 -16.67 8.52
CA HIS A 182 15.43 -16.44 9.95
C HIS A 182 16.70 -17.06 10.56
N LYS A 183 17.68 -16.21 10.89
CA LYS A 183 18.88 -16.63 11.61
C LYS A 183 18.58 -16.83 13.10
N SER A 184 17.71 -15.98 13.65
CA SER A 184 17.20 -16.02 15.03
C SER A 184 15.83 -15.33 15.09
N GLU A 185 15.16 -15.33 16.24
CA GLU A 185 13.92 -14.57 16.45
C GLU A 185 14.12 -13.06 16.24
N GLN A 186 15.34 -12.58 16.48
CA GLN A 186 15.71 -11.18 16.39
C GLN A 186 16.27 -10.77 15.02
N VAL A 187 16.71 -11.71 14.17
CA VAL A 187 17.42 -11.39 12.93
C VAL A 187 16.89 -12.22 11.77
N GLN A 188 16.37 -11.52 10.77
CA GLN A 188 15.89 -12.07 9.51
C GLN A 188 16.62 -11.40 8.34
N TRP A 189 17.13 -12.21 7.42
CA TRP A 189 17.66 -11.74 6.15
C TRP A 189 16.61 -11.89 5.05
N THR A 190 16.58 -10.96 4.11
CA THR A 190 15.69 -11.00 2.95
C THR A 190 16.53 -10.87 1.68
N PHE A 191 16.26 -11.75 0.72
CA PHE A 191 16.88 -11.78 -0.59
C PHE A 191 15.79 -11.95 -1.64
N GLY A 192 15.90 -11.27 -2.77
CA GLY A 192 14.88 -11.37 -3.79
C GLY A 192 15.08 -10.42 -4.94
N VAL A 193 14.09 -10.43 -5.81
CA VAL A 193 14.05 -9.62 -7.01
C VAL A 193 12.59 -9.32 -7.35
N ALA A 194 12.34 -8.11 -7.82
CA ALA A 194 11.06 -7.69 -8.35
C ALA A 194 11.21 -7.34 -9.83
N ALA A 195 10.44 -7.99 -10.69
CA ALA A 195 10.23 -7.57 -12.07
C ALA A 195 9.08 -6.57 -12.09
N THR A 196 9.35 -5.32 -12.45
CA THR A 196 8.38 -4.21 -12.32
C THR A 196 7.35 -4.17 -13.45
N GLY A 197 7.65 -4.81 -14.57
CA GLY A 197 6.90 -4.66 -15.82
C GLY A 197 7.02 -3.26 -16.44
N GLN A 198 7.97 -2.45 -15.99
CA GLN A 198 8.31 -1.14 -16.56
C GLN A 198 9.49 -1.28 -17.51
N GLN A 199 9.58 -0.44 -18.54
CA GLN A 199 10.70 -0.49 -19.50
C GLN A 199 12.01 0.05 -18.89
N ASN A 200 11.93 1.16 -18.14
CA ASN A 200 13.14 1.86 -17.65
C ASN A 200 13.81 1.18 -16.47
N ILE A 201 13.04 0.52 -15.59
CA ILE A 201 13.58 -0.21 -14.43
C ILE A 201 12.97 -1.60 -14.42
N PRO A 202 13.37 -2.51 -15.32
CA PRO A 202 12.69 -3.80 -15.50
C PRO A 202 12.82 -4.71 -14.28
N VAL A 203 13.92 -4.57 -13.53
CA VAL A 203 14.27 -5.45 -12.42
C VAL A 203 14.86 -4.67 -11.25
N ILE A 204 14.34 -4.90 -10.05
CA ILE A 204 14.82 -4.30 -8.80
C ILE A 204 15.33 -5.42 -7.88
N PRO A 205 16.61 -5.40 -7.48
CA PRO A 205 17.10 -6.32 -6.47
C PRO A 205 16.52 -5.96 -5.10
N MET A 206 16.14 -6.99 -4.34
CA MET A 206 15.65 -6.85 -2.97
C MET A 206 16.61 -7.55 -2.04
N VAL A 207 17.33 -6.78 -1.24
CA VAL A 207 18.26 -7.33 -0.25
C VAL A 207 18.18 -6.51 1.01
N GLY A 208 18.10 -7.18 2.15
CA GLY A 208 18.03 -6.48 3.42
C GLY A 208 18.10 -7.39 4.63
N VAL A 209 18.16 -6.74 5.78
CA VAL A 209 18.14 -7.36 7.10
C VAL A 209 17.09 -6.66 7.95
N THR A 210 16.24 -7.46 8.58
CA THR A 210 15.35 -7.01 9.65
C THR A 210 15.94 -7.46 10.97
N TRP A 211 16.24 -6.50 11.84
CA TRP A 211 16.80 -6.71 13.16
C TRP A 211 15.84 -6.15 14.22
N LYS A 212 15.50 -7.00 15.20
CA LYS A 212 14.67 -6.69 16.35
C LYS A 212 15.49 -6.92 17.63
N PRO A 213 16.23 -5.90 18.13
CA PRO A 213 17.04 -6.05 19.33
C PRO A 213 16.22 -6.46 20.55
N ASN A 214 14.97 -5.99 20.61
CA ASN A 214 13.95 -6.29 21.61
C ASN A 214 12.56 -6.09 20.98
N ASP A 215 11.51 -6.30 21.76
CA ASP A 215 10.11 -6.19 21.30
C ASP A 215 9.68 -4.75 20.97
N ASP A 216 10.46 -3.75 21.39
CA ASP A 216 10.14 -2.33 21.20
C ASP A 216 10.83 -1.71 19.98
N TRP A 217 11.76 -2.42 19.33
CA TRP A 217 12.54 -1.89 18.22
C TRP A 217 12.55 -2.85 17.03
N GLU A 218 12.33 -2.29 15.85
CA GLU A 218 12.38 -3.02 14.58
C GLU A 218 13.14 -2.17 13.55
N MET A 219 14.29 -2.66 13.11
CA MET A 219 15.15 -1.99 12.13
C MET A 219 15.18 -2.85 10.87
N SER A 220 14.65 -2.34 9.77
CA SER A 220 14.73 -2.97 8.45
C SER A 220 15.66 -2.15 7.58
N LEU A 221 16.85 -2.66 7.31
CA LEU A 221 17.86 -2.02 6.48
C LEU A 221 17.99 -2.79 5.17
N GLY A 222 17.79 -2.12 4.04
CA GLY A 222 17.85 -2.80 2.75
C GLY A 222 17.47 -1.92 1.57
N ILE A 223 17.47 -2.55 0.41
CA ILE A 223 17.03 -1.98 -0.87
C ILE A 223 15.74 -2.70 -1.27
N PRO A 224 14.69 -1.98 -1.71
CA PRO A 224 14.63 -0.52 -1.90
C PRO A 224 14.22 0.28 -0.65
N GLN A 225 13.78 -0.40 0.43
CA GLN A 225 13.24 0.28 1.61
C GLN A 225 14.17 0.16 2.82
N THR A 226 14.30 1.26 3.56
CA THR A 226 14.98 1.29 4.86
C THR A 226 14.08 1.98 5.87
N ARG A 227 13.78 1.29 6.98
CA ARG A 227 12.81 1.72 7.99
C ARG A 227 13.34 1.40 9.39
N ILE A 228 13.26 2.37 10.30
CA ILE A 228 13.50 2.18 11.72
C ILE A 228 12.18 2.47 12.43
N ALA A 229 11.70 1.52 13.21
CA ALA A 229 10.45 1.59 13.95
C ALA A 229 10.69 1.32 15.44
N ARG A 230 9.95 2.04 16.28
CA ARG A 230 9.94 1.90 17.72
C ARG A 230 8.51 1.85 18.23
N ARG A 231 8.22 0.92 19.14
CA ARG A 231 6.94 0.85 19.84
C ARG A 231 6.76 2.05 20.78
N VAL A 232 5.55 2.60 20.81
CA VAL A 232 5.15 3.74 21.64
C VAL A 232 3.79 3.47 22.30
N ASP A 233 3.66 3.80 23.58
CA ASP A 233 2.44 3.54 24.37
C ASP A 233 1.49 4.75 24.45
N TRP A 234 1.54 5.67 23.48
CA TRP A 234 0.78 6.92 23.50
C TRP A 234 -0.74 6.73 23.57
N PHE A 235 -1.24 5.61 23.05
CA PHE A 235 -2.67 5.26 23.05
C PHE A 235 -3.00 4.19 24.10
N GLY A 236 -2.15 4.06 25.12
CA GLY A 236 -2.32 3.17 26.26
C GLY A 236 -1.24 2.08 26.35
N PRO A 237 -1.07 1.47 27.54
CA PRO A 237 0.02 0.52 27.82
C PRO A 237 -0.05 -0.80 27.03
N GLN A 238 -1.20 -1.09 26.44
CA GLN A 238 -1.43 -2.27 25.60
C GLN A 238 -1.54 -1.92 24.12
N SER A 239 -1.27 -0.67 23.75
CA SER A 239 -1.29 -0.27 22.35
C SER A 239 -0.07 -0.84 21.63
N ASP A 240 -0.29 -1.56 20.54
CA ASP A 240 0.77 -2.02 19.64
C ASP A 240 0.99 -0.95 18.55
N THR A 241 1.31 0.26 19.02
CA THR A 241 1.54 1.44 18.16
C THR A 241 3.03 1.61 17.94
N TRP A 242 3.41 1.87 16.71
CA TRP A 242 4.78 1.98 16.24
C TRP A 242 5.00 3.33 15.59
N LEU A 243 5.95 4.10 16.13
CA LEU A 243 6.51 5.27 15.47
C LEU A 243 7.67 4.81 14.58
N TYR A 244 7.71 5.25 13.34
CA TYR A 244 8.77 4.88 12.41
C TYR A 244 9.23 6.04 11.55
N THR A 245 10.43 5.89 11.01
CA THR A 245 11.01 6.80 10.02
C THR A 245 11.83 6.02 9.02
N GLY A 246 11.94 6.53 7.79
CA GLY A 246 12.79 5.92 6.79
C GLY A 246 12.45 6.28 5.37
N VAL A 247 13.17 5.65 4.45
CA VAL A 247 12.90 5.72 3.01
C VAL A 247 11.89 4.62 2.69
N LEU A 248 10.69 5.02 2.26
CA LEU A 248 9.55 4.11 2.08
C LEU A 248 9.61 3.28 0.79
N GLY A 249 10.71 3.38 0.03
CA GLY A 249 10.94 2.68 -1.22
C GLY A 249 10.94 3.62 -2.43
N LEU A 250 10.67 3.07 -3.61
CA LEU A 250 10.48 3.85 -4.82
C LEU A 250 9.03 4.35 -4.88
N GLY A 251 8.87 5.67 -4.90
CA GLY A 251 7.61 6.33 -5.17
C GLY A 251 7.35 6.47 -6.68
N GLY A 252 6.09 6.66 -7.03
CA GLY A 252 5.65 6.88 -8.40
C GLY A 252 5.10 5.63 -9.11
N GLY A 253 5.12 5.65 -10.44
CA GLY A 253 4.55 4.61 -11.31
C GLY A 253 4.58 4.98 -12.80
N THR A 254 4.39 3.97 -13.65
CA THR A 254 4.28 4.12 -15.11
C THR A 254 2.85 3.88 -15.55
N TYR A 255 2.32 4.77 -16.38
CA TYR A 255 0.93 4.77 -16.85
C TYR A 255 0.90 5.04 -18.36
N ALA A 256 0.02 4.33 -19.07
CA ALA A 256 -0.24 4.64 -20.48
C ALA A 256 -1.16 5.86 -20.57
N VAL A 257 -0.78 6.85 -21.37
CA VAL A 257 -1.51 8.10 -21.55
C VAL A 257 -1.67 8.44 -23.02
N ARG A 258 -2.80 9.03 -23.39
CA ARG A 258 -3.04 9.64 -24.69
C ARG A 258 -2.63 11.12 -24.61
N ARG A 259 -1.77 11.59 -25.49
CA ARG A 259 -1.41 13.02 -25.58
C ARG A 259 -2.46 13.82 -26.36
N ASP A 260 -2.46 15.14 -26.21
CA ASP A 260 -3.29 16.07 -27.01
C ASP A 260 -3.07 15.92 -28.52
N SER A 261 -1.88 15.45 -28.92
CA SER A 261 -1.54 15.12 -30.31
C SER A 261 -2.26 13.88 -30.86
N GLY A 262 -2.95 13.12 -30.01
CA GLY A 262 -3.65 11.87 -30.33
C GLY A 262 -2.76 10.61 -30.30
N LEU A 263 -1.48 10.75 -29.98
CA LEU A 263 -0.53 9.64 -29.85
C LEU A 263 -0.58 9.02 -28.45
N ASP A 264 -0.45 7.69 -28.39
CA ASP A 264 -0.30 6.95 -27.13
C ASP A 264 1.17 6.99 -26.66
N ASP A 265 1.39 7.28 -25.38
CA ASP A 265 2.71 7.36 -24.74
C ASP A 265 2.67 6.71 -23.33
N GLN A 266 3.83 6.56 -22.69
CA GLN A 266 3.96 6.12 -21.30
C GLN A 266 4.53 7.24 -20.43
N LEU A 267 3.72 7.68 -19.46
CA LEU A 267 4.12 8.61 -18.41
C LEU A 267 4.70 7.83 -17.23
N THR A 268 5.97 8.05 -16.93
CA THR A 268 6.63 7.51 -15.74
C THR A 268 6.90 8.62 -14.74
N ILE A 269 6.34 8.50 -13.54
CA ILE A 269 6.60 9.36 -12.39
C ILE A 269 7.54 8.61 -11.46
N LYS A 270 8.64 9.24 -11.03
CA LYS A 270 9.59 8.66 -10.06
C LYS A 270 9.79 9.61 -8.88
N GLY A 271 10.17 9.06 -7.73
CA GLY A 271 10.58 9.85 -6.57
C GLY A 271 10.96 8.98 -5.37
N PHE A 272 11.69 9.56 -4.43
CA PHE A 272 12.15 8.86 -3.23
C PHE A 272 11.50 9.46 -1.96
N PRO A 273 10.42 8.86 -1.45
CA PRO A 273 9.77 9.31 -0.23
C PRO A 273 10.62 9.02 1.01
N LEU A 274 11.01 10.09 1.71
CA LEU A 274 11.51 10.07 3.07
C LEU A 274 10.37 10.47 4.01
N ALA A 275 9.96 9.58 4.90
CA ALA A 275 8.80 9.82 5.75
C ALA A 275 9.02 9.37 7.18
N MET A 276 8.24 9.98 8.07
CA MET A 276 7.94 9.50 9.41
C MET A 276 6.47 9.12 9.49
N GLY A 277 6.14 8.11 10.29
CA GLY A 277 4.76 7.67 10.43
C GLY A 277 4.47 6.98 11.75
N LEU A 278 3.17 6.86 12.02
CA LEU A 278 2.60 6.09 13.11
C LEU A 278 1.79 4.94 12.51
N GLU A 279 2.00 3.73 13.00
CA GLU A 279 1.26 2.54 12.60
C GLU A 279 0.75 1.87 13.87
N LYS A 280 -0.56 1.65 13.98
CA LYS A 280 -1.11 0.77 15.01
C LYS A 280 -1.32 -0.61 14.40
N ARG A 281 -0.58 -1.58 14.89
CA ARG A 281 -0.77 -3.01 14.62
C ARG A 281 -1.76 -3.54 15.67
N GLY A 282 -2.65 -4.46 15.31
CA GLY A 282 -3.61 -4.96 16.28
C GLY A 282 -4.65 -5.90 15.69
N ASP A 283 -5.34 -6.59 16.59
CA ASP A 283 -6.33 -7.63 16.27
C ASP A 283 -7.62 -7.00 15.73
N GLY A 284 -7.65 -6.80 14.41
CA GLY A 284 -8.85 -6.50 13.64
C GLY A 284 -8.75 -5.27 12.74
N THR A 285 -8.15 -4.18 13.20
CA THR A 285 -7.94 -2.99 12.35
C THR A 285 -6.57 -2.40 12.61
N THR A 286 -5.74 -2.45 11.57
CA THR A 286 -4.46 -1.78 11.50
C THR A 286 -4.65 -0.45 10.80
N TRP A 287 -4.11 0.63 11.35
CA TRP A 287 -4.11 1.93 10.69
C TRP A 287 -2.71 2.50 10.65
N PHE A 288 -2.46 3.37 9.67
CA PHE A 288 -1.22 4.11 9.60
C PHE A 288 -1.44 5.55 9.13
N CYS A 289 -0.54 6.43 9.55
CA CYS A 289 -0.45 7.83 9.15
C CYS A 289 1.03 8.17 8.92
N GLU A 290 1.36 8.70 7.75
CA GLU A 290 2.71 9.04 7.30
C GLU A 290 2.76 10.49 6.85
N LEU A 291 3.86 11.17 7.18
CA LEU A 291 4.19 12.53 6.74
C LEU A 291 5.67 12.57 6.36
N GLY A 292 5.99 13.28 5.29
CA GLY A 292 7.36 13.29 4.77
C GLY A 292 7.60 14.27 3.64
N VAL A 293 8.71 14.03 2.95
CA VAL A 293 9.11 14.71 1.73
C VAL A 293 9.46 13.69 0.66
N VAL A 294 9.18 14.00 -0.59
CA VAL A 294 9.63 13.22 -1.75
C VAL A 294 10.71 14.04 -2.45
N VAL A 295 11.89 13.46 -2.57
CA VAL A 295 13.04 14.06 -3.25
C VAL A 295 13.27 13.39 -4.60
N ALA A 296 14.04 14.06 -5.47
CA ALA A 296 14.39 13.60 -6.81
C ALA A 296 13.15 13.15 -7.59
N ARG A 297 12.14 14.02 -7.63
CA ARG A 297 10.92 13.75 -8.40
C ARG A 297 11.18 14.07 -9.87
N GLU A 298 10.87 13.12 -10.73
CA GLU A 298 11.09 13.19 -12.17
C GLU A 298 9.83 12.67 -12.88
N ILE A 299 9.47 13.34 -13.97
CA ILE A 299 8.52 12.83 -14.97
C ILE A 299 9.29 12.51 -16.24
N GLU A 300 8.96 11.38 -16.83
CA GLU A 300 9.53 10.93 -18.09
C GLU A 300 8.42 10.44 -19.02
N TYR A 301 8.46 10.88 -20.27
CA TYR A 301 7.65 10.37 -21.38
C TYR A 301 8.50 9.48 -22.28
N GLU A 302 8.08 8.24 -22.47
CA GLU A 302 8.89 7.21 -23.13
C GLU A 302 9.08 7.47 -24.63
N VAL A 303 8.02 7.86 -25.34
CA VAL A 303 8.05 7.99 -26.82
C VAL A 303 8.71 9.30 -27.26
N THR A 304 8.43 10.40 -26.57
CA THR A 304 9.05 11.71 -26.88
C THR A 304 10.44 11.86 -26.27
N GLY A 305 10.77 11.10 -25.22
CA GLY A 305 12.01 11.23 -24.47
C GLY A 305 12.09 12.53 -23.65
N GLU A 306 10.94 13.18 -23.39
CA GLU A 306 10.86 14.36 -22.54
C GLU A 306 11.03 13.95 -21.09
N THR A 307 12.04 14.52 -20.42
CA THR A 307 12.29 14.32 -18.99
C THR A 307 12.27 15.67 -18.30
N GLU A 308 11.46 15.81 -17.26
CA GLU A 308 11.38 17.02 -16.45
C GLU A 308 11.55 16.75 -14.96
N ASP A 309 12.41 17.57 -14.34
CA ASP A 309 12.63 17.59 -12.90
C ASP A 309 11.52 18.40 -12.22
N ILE A 310 10.79 17.76 -11.32
CA ILE A 310 9.64 18.34 -10.60
C ILE A 310 10.09 18.92 -9.25
N GLY A 311 11.36 18.74 -8.90
CA GLY A 311 11.91 19.18 -7.63
C GLY A 311 11.41 18.35 -6.46
N GLU A 312 11.28 18.98 -5.30
CA GLU A 312 10.88 18.33 -4.06
C GLU A 312 9.38 18.52 -3.79
N GLY A 313 8.79 17.63 -3.00
CA GLY A 313 7.38 17.76 -2.60
C GLY A 313 7.12 17.28 -1.18
N LEU A 314 6.08 17.81 -0.55
CA LEU A 314 5.53 17.30 0.69
C LEU A 314 4.75 16.01 0.43
N TYR A 315 4.86 15.06 1.35
CA TYR A 315 4.19 13.77 1.31
C TYR A 315 3.30 13.60 2.54
N ALA A 316 2.07 13.14 2.34
CA ALA A 316 1.20 12.70 3.42
C ALA A 316 0.45 11.44 2.99
N ARG A 317 0.24 10.50 3.90
CA ARG A 317 -0.54 9.30 3.61
C ARG A 317 -1.24 8.78 4.85
N VAL A 318 -2.45 8.30 4.67
CA VAL A 318 -3.21 7.61 5.71
C VAL A 318 -3.81 6.33 5.14
N GLY A 319 -4.02 5.33 5.98
CA GLY A 319 -4.70 4.12 5.52
C GLY A 319 -5.15 3.20 6.64
N LEU A 320 -6.07 2.32 6.25
CA LEU A 320 -6.68 1.31 7.09
C LEU A 320 -6.46 -0.08 6.46
N LYS A 321 -6.36 -1.08 7.33
CA LYS A 321 -6.27 -2.48 6.96
C LYS A 321 -7.12 -3.29 7.93
N PHE A 322 -8.08 -4.03 7.38
CA PHE A 322 -8.97 -4.96 8.09
C PHE A 322 -8.51 -6.40 7.90
#